data_AF-A0A1M6XUR2-F1
#
_entry.id   AF-A0A1M6XUR2-F1
#
_cell.length_a   1.000
_cell.length_b   1.000
_cell.length_c   1.000
_cell.angle_alpha   90.00
_cell.angle_beta   90.00
_cell.angle_gamma   90.00
#
_symmetry.space_group_name_H-M   'P 1'
#
loop_
_entity.id
_entity.type
_entity.pdbx_description
1 polymer ?
#
loop_
_entity_poly.entity_id
_entity_poly.type
_entity_poly.pdbx_seq_one_letter_code
_entity_poly.pdbx_strand_id
1 'polypeptide(L)'
;MVDLFRMSAKKALPLVCMLCFTASTTMAEEKVIPYPAGLDTVTEGASSAPAEINHKDSPYFTDLDFYDMESIPGRRIVLSHYKTYQQAREYTCGPAAALTVLYWYGNKDYDEMSLAKAMKTQGYPIGTGLKNMVEFFKSIGWEVRSSLNSDKLSRYEDFRTFILESLAHGKPVLVENIEWGGHWRTIIGYDNMGTKSMLDDMLIFADPYDTCDHKQDGYTAGNATKFYSMWFDHSMLPKKERYQPWIIAYPKDADTVGK
;
A
#
# COMPACT_ATOMS: atom_id res chain seq x y z
N MET A 1 -41.34 47.95 -49.21
CA MET A 1 -42.69 47.36 -49.32
C MET A 1 -42.44 45.85 -49.38
N VAL A 2 -42.48 45.15 -48.23
CA VAL A 2 -43.69 44.43 -47.74
C VAL A 2 -43.97 43.27 -48.73
N ASP A 3 -43.99 41.98 -48.42
CA ASP A 3 -44.14 41.19 -47.20
C ASP A 3 -43.89 39.71 -47.60
N LEU A 4 -43.32 38.86 -46.74
CA LEU A 4 -44.04 37.79 -46.04
C LEU A 4 -44.23 36.48 -46.84
N PHE A 5 -43.48 35.43 -46.50
CA PHE A 5 -44.06 34.09 -46.37
C PHE A 5 -43.30 33.28 -45.31
N ARG A 6 -43.99 33.07 -44.18
CA ARG A 6 -43.65 32.12 -43.11
C ARG A 6 -43.82 30.70 -43.64
N MET A 7 -42.84 29.83 -43.42
CA MET A 7 -43.08 28.40 -43.25
C MET A 7 -42.32 27.88 -42.02
N SER A 8 -43.10 27.24 -41.16
CA SER A 8 -42.74 26.69 -39.85
C SER A 8 -41.80 25.50 -39.99
N ALA A 9 -40.56 25.64 -39.50
CA ALA A 9 -39.65 24.52 -39.30
C ALA A 9 -39.87 23.92 -37.92
N LYS A 10 -40.38 22.68 -37.89
CA LYS A 10 -40.53 21.85 -36.69
C LYS A 10 -39.16 21.65 -36.04
N LYS A 11 -39.03 22.03 -34.77
CA LYS A 11 -37.84 21.74 -33.94
C LYS A 11 -37.72 20.23 -33.76
N ALA A 12 -36.75 19.61 -34.44
CA ALA A 12 -36.26 18.29 -34.09
C ALA A 12 -35.12 18.47 -33.08
N LEU A 13 -35.31 17.97 -31.87
CA LEU A 13 -34.31 17.92 -30.82
C LEU A 13 -33.48 16.64 -31.02
N PRO A 14 -32.17 16.68 -31.32
CA PRO A 14 -31.35 15.49 -31.27
C PRO A 14 -30.87 15.29 -29.83
N LEU A 15 -31.45 14.26 -29.22
CA LEU A 15 -30.93 13.40 -28.18
C LEU A 15 -29.46 13.67 -27.81
N VAL A 16 -29.25 14.36 -26.69
CA VAL A 16 -27.94 14.40 -26.02
C VAL A 16 -27.63 12.97 -25.59
N CYS A 17 -26.69 12.34 -26.30
CA CYS A 17 -26.11 11.07 -25.89
C CYS A 17 -25.30 11.31 -24.62
N MET A 18 -25.96 11.19 -23.48
CA MET A 18 -25.32 11.13 -22.17
C MET A 18 -24.68 9.74 -22.05
N LEU A 19 -23.52 9.57 -22.69
CA LEU A 19 -22.58 8.51 -22.35
C LEU A 19 -22.01 8.87 -20.98
N CYS A 20 -22.75 8.47 -19.94
CA CYS A 20 -22.28 8.52 -18.57
C CYS A 20 -20.99 7.71 -18.47
N PHE A 21 -19.93 8.39 -18.02
CA PHE A 21 -18.73 7.79 -17.45
C PHE A 21 -19.13 6.76 -16.39
N THR A 22 -19.08 5.47 -16.71
CA THR A 22 -19.19 4.38 -15.70
C THR A 22 -17.96 3.48 -15.68
N ALA A 23 -16.93 3.76 -16.49
CA ALA A 23 -15.74 2.92 -16.56
C ALA A 23 -14.68 3.23 -15.47
N SER A 24 -14.71 4.43 -14.88
CA SER A 24 -13.67 4.86 -13.93
C SER A 24 -13.87 4.29 -12.53
N THR A 25 -15.12 4.07 -12.09
CA THR A 25 -15.41 3.50 -10.76
C THR A 25 -15.10 2.01 -10.68
N THR A 26 -15.33 1.23 -11.74
CA THR A 26 -15.04 -0.21 -11.76
C THR A 26 -13.55 -0.52 -11.77
N MET A 27 -12.73 0.32 -12.42
CA MET A 27 -11.27 0.16 -12.49
C MET A 27 -10.58 0.48 -11.16
N ALA A 28 -11.06 1.50 -10.43
CA ALA A 28 -10.53 1.84 -9.12
C ALA A 28 -10.83 0.76 -8.07
N GLU A 29 -12.04 0.18 -8.09
CA GLU A 29 -12.45 -0.94 -7.21
C GLU A 29 -11.60 -2.21 -7.41
N GLU A 30 -10.96 -2.38 -8.56
CA GLU A 30 -10.12 -3.54 -8.83
C GLU A 30 -8.73 -3.41 -8.18
N LYS A 31 -8.17 -2.20 -8.06
CA LYS A 31 -6.80 -1.94 -7.60
C LYS A 31 -6.67 -1.85 -6.08
N VAL A 32 -7.77 -1.53 -5.39
CA VAL A 32 -7.82 -1.42 -3.91
C VAL A 32 -8.65 -2.55 -3.30
N ILE A 33 -8.34 -2.89 -2.06
CA ILE A 33 -9.13 -3.83 -1.27
C ILE A 33 -10.40 -3.11 -0.79
N PRO A 34 -11.61 -3.67 -1.00
CA PRO A 34 -12.85 -3.01 -0.60
C PRO A 34 -13.01 -3.01 0.92
N TYR A 35 -13.61 -1.94 1.45
CA TYR A 35 -14.03 -1.87 2.85
C TYR A 35 -15.18 -2.84 3.13
N PRO A 36 -15.22 -3.48 4.32
CA PRO A 36 -16.38 -4.26 4.73
C PRO A 36 -17.61 -3.34 4.91
N ALA A 37 -18.78 -3.88 4.60
CA ALA A 37 -20.03 -3.13 4.68
C ALA A 37 -20.29 -2.61 6.10
N GLY A 38 -20.60 -1.31 6.21
CA GLY A 38 -20.91 -0.66 7.49
C GLY A 38 -19.69 -0.21 8.29
N LEU A 39 -18.46 -0.42 7.81
CA LEU A 39 -17.30 0.24 8.39
C LEU A 39 -17.37 1.74 8.15
N ASP A 40 -17.20 2.51 9.23
CA ASP A 40 -17.05 3.96 9.13
C ASP A 40 -15.66 4.29 8.56
N THR A 41 -15.64 4.90 7.38
CA THR A 41 -14.42 5.31 6.67
C THR A 41 -14.25 6.81 6.60
N VAL A 42 -15.15 7.60 7.18
CA VAL A 42 -15.20 9.07 6.98
C VAL A 42 -14.86 9.87 8.23
N THR A 43 -14.72 9.22 9.39
CA THR A 43 -14.46 9.90 10.67
C THR A 43 -12.98 10.03 11.00
N GLU A 44 -12.16 9.02 10.72
CA GLU A 44 -10.73 8.98 11.07
C GLU A 44 -9.93 8.08 10.13
N GLY A 45 -8.61 8.06 10.30
CA GLY A 45 -7.69 7.30 9.47
C GLY A 45 -7.54 7.88 8.06
N ALA A 46 -6.63 7.30 7.29
CA ALA A 46 -6.37 7.73 5.92
C ALA A 46 -7.62 7.67 5.02
N SER A 47 -8.52 6.71 5.27
CA SER A 47 -9.78 6.60 4.50
C SER A 47 -10.67 7.84 4.60
N SER A 48 -10.51 8.63 5.67
CA SER A 48 -11.29 9.87 5.90
C SER A 48 -10.68 11.12 5.26
N ALA A 49 -9.52 10.98 4.60
CA ALA A 49 -8.81 12.11 4.05
C ALA A 49 -9.66 12.84 2.98
N PRO A 50 -9.62 14.18 2.96
CA PRO A 50 -10.44 14.95 2.04
C PRO A 50 -9.97 14.76 0.60
N ALA A 51 -10.92 14.67 -0.33
CA ALA A 51 -10.62 14.48 -1.75
C ALA A 51 -9.75 15.61 -2.34
N GLU A 52 -9.76 16.81 -1.74
CA GLU A 52 -9.01 17.98 -2.19
C GLU A 52 -7.48 17.82 -2.12
N ILE A 53 -6.96 16.82 -1.38
CA ILE A 53 -5.51 16.53 -1.36
C ILE A 53 -5.03 15.81 -2.63
N ASN A 54 -5.96 15.33 -3.45
CA ASN A 54 -5.66 14.65 -4.71
C ASN A 54 -5.49 15.67 -5.84
N HIS A 55 -4.30 15.75 -6.42
CA HIS A 55 -3.97 16.70 -7.47
C HIS A 55 -3.49 15.97 -8.73
N LYS A 56 -4.40 15.83 -9.72
CA LYS A 56 -4.11 15.16 -11.00
C LYS A 56 -2.89 15.72 -11.73
N ASP A 57 -2.71 17.05 -11.70
CA ASP A 57 -1.59 17.75 -12.33
C ASP A 57 -0.58 18.23 -11.28
N SER A 58 -0.21 17.35 -10.36
CA SER A 58 0.75 17.66 -9.28
C SER A 58 2.10 18.10 -9.86
N PRO A 59 2.61 19.30 -9.52
CA PRO A 59 3.93 19.74 -9.97
C PRO A 59 5.08 19.11 -9.17
N TYR A 60 4.76 18.37 -8.10
CA TYR A 60 5.74 17.77 -7.18
C TYR A 60 5.83 16.25 -7.32
N PHE A 61 4.71 15.60 -7.65
CA PHE A 61 4.59 14.14 -7.67
C PHE A 61 4.09 13.70 -9.04
N THR A 62 4.75 12.71 -9.62
CA THR A 62 4.32 12.10 -10.87
C THR A 62 3.27 11.03 -10.56
N ASP A 63 2.16 11.06 -11.28
CA ASP A 63 1.17 9.97 -11.24
C ASP A 63 1.77 8.71 -11.87
N LEU A 64 2.06 7.70 -11.04
CA LEU A 64 2.62 6.41 -11.44
C LEU A 64 1.57 5.32 -11.26
N ASP A 65 1.42 4.46 -12.27
CA ASP A 65 0.56 3.27 -12.16
C ASP A 65 1.36 2.10 -11.55
N PHE A 66 1.48 2.08 -10.23
CA PHE A 66 2.20 1.01 -9.52
C PHE A 66 1.50 -0.35 -9.63
N TYR A 67 0.18 -0.37 -9.78
CA TYR A 67 -0.58 -1.61 -9.89
C TYR A 67 -0.22 -2.39 -11.15
N ASP A 68 -0.18 -1.72 -12.30
CA ASP A 68 0.19 -2.33 -13.58
C ASP A 68 1.68 -2.20 -13.91
N MET A 69 2.51 -1.77 -12.94
CA MET A 69 3.94 -1.61 -13.13
C MET A 69 4.64 -2.96 -13.32
N GLU A 70 5.43 -3.08 -14.38
CA GLU A 70 6.22 -4.27 -14.65
C GLU A 70 7.65 -4.19 -14.08
N SER A 71 8.21 -5.37 -13.78
CA SER A 71 9.62 -5.50 -13.42
C SER A 71 10.53 -5.27 -14.63
N ILE A 72 11.69 -4.66 -14.40
CA ILE A 72 12.72 -4.45 -15.44
C ILE A 72 13.92 -5.33 -15.08
N PRO A 73 14.26 -6.37 -15.87
CA PRO A 73 15.36 -7.26 -15.59
C PRO A 73 16.67 -6.52 -15.26
N GLY A 74 17.28 -6.85 -14.11
CA GLY A 74 18.51 -6.23 -13.64
C GLY A 74 18.37 -4.82 -13.01
N ARG A 75 17.16 -4.25 -12.99
CA ARG A 75 16.92 -2.89 -12.50
C ARG A 75 15.83 -2.80 -11.42
N ARG A 76 14.61 -3.24 -11.76
CA ARG A 76 13.42 -3.11 -10.92
C ARG A 76 12.76 -4.46 -10.72
N ILE A 77 12.45 -4.77 -9.46
CA ILE A 77 11.53 -5.85 -9.10
C ILE A 77 10.32 -5.20 -8.45
N VAL A 78 9.12 -5.55 -8.91
CA VAL A 78 7.85 -5.09 -8.34
C VAL A 78 6.85 -6.25 -8.35
N LEU A 79 6.06 -6.36 -7.29
CA LEU A 79 4.93 -7.27 -7.19
C LEU A 79 3.74 -6.63 -7.91
N SER A 80 3.64 -6.84 -9.22
CA SER A 80 2.56 -6.31 -10.04
C SER A 80 1.19 -6.83 -9.56
N HIS A 81 0.15 -6.02 -9.74
CA HIS A 81 -1.24 -6.27 -9.31
C HIS A 81 -1.42 -6.48 -7.80
N TYR A 82 -0.47 -6.02 -6.98
CA TYR A 82 -0.57 -6.03 -5.53
C TYR A 82 -1.58 -4.98 -5.05
N LYS A 83 -2.68 -5.38 -4.41
CA LYS A 83 -3.74 -4.44 -3.98
C LYS A 83 -3.37 -3.68 -2.71
N THR A 84 -3.81 -2.42 -2.63
CA THR A 84 -3.63 -1.52 -1.49
C THR A 84 -4.89 -1.40 -0.64
N TYR A 85 -4.79 -0.76 0.52
CA TYR A 85 -5.92 -0.51 1.42
C TYR A 85 -5.62 0.70 2.32
N GLN A 86 -6.44 1.75 2.30
CA GLN A 86 -6.30 2.91 3.20
C GLN A 86 -6.93 2.58 4.56
N GLN A 87 -6.19 2.71 5.66
CA GLN A 87 -6.69 2.38 7.00
C GLN A 87 -7.85 3.29 7.41
N ALA A 88 -8.84 2.71 8.07
CA ALA A 88 -10.00 3.45 8.56
C ALA A 88 -9.84 3.96 9.99
N ARG A 89 -8.76 3.60 10.70
CA ARG A 89 -8.49 4.06 12.07
C ARG A 89 -7.08 4.59 12.20
N GLU A 90 -6.83 5.55 13.09
CA GLU A 90 -5.49 6.18 13.23
C GLU A 90 -4.41 5.22 13.77
N TYR A 91 -4.80 4.07 14.30
CA TYR A 91 -3.92 3.14 15.01
C TYR A 91 -3.83 1.75 14.35
N THR A 92 -4.37 1.59 13.14
CA THR A 92 -4.50 0.30 12.43
C THR A 92 -3.57 0.14 11.23
N CYS A 93 -2.52 0.95 11.09
CA CYS A 93 -1.53 0.82 10.01
C CYS A 93 -0.97 -0.62 9.89
N GLY A 94 -0.65 -1.27 11.02
CA GLY A 94 -0.21 -2.68 11.06
C GLY A 94 -1.24 -3.66 10.49
N PRO A 95 -2.46 -3.72 11.05
CA PRO A 95 -3.58 -4.51 10.51
C PRO A 95 -3.88 -4.24 9.03
N ALA A 96 -3.91 -2.97 8.62
CA ALA A 96 -4.16 -2.57 7.24
C ALA A 96 -3.05 -3.03 6.29
N ALA A 97 -1.78 -2.83 6.65
CA ALA A 97 -0.65 -3.34 5.87
C ALA A 97 -0.69 -4.88 5.78
N ALA A 98 -0.95 -5.58 6.87
CA ALA A 98 -1.09 -7.04 6.89
C ALA A 98 -2.27 -7.56 6.06
N LEU A 99 -3.38 -6.80 5.99
CA LEU A 99 -4.53 -7.12 5.13
C LEU A 99 -4.10 -7.20 3.66
N THR A 100 -3.24 -6.27 3.21
CA THR A 100 -2.72 -6.31 1.83
C THR A 100 -1.91 -7.58 1.56
N VAL A 101 -1.14 -8.06 2.53
CA VAL A 101 -0.36 -9.31 2.42
C VAL A 101 -1.28 -10.52 2.36
N LEU A 102 -2.35 -10.56 3.15
CA LEU A 102 -3.36 -11.63 3.09
C LEU A 102 -3.99 -11.69 1.70
N TYR A 103 -4.42 -10.54 1.16
CA TYR A 103 -4.99 -10.44 -0.18
C TYR A 103 -4.03 -10.85 -1.30
N TRP A 104 -2.73 -10.52 -1.16
CA TRP A 104 -1.70 -10.95 -2.12
C TRP A 104 -1.62 -12.48 -2.27
N TYR A 105 -1.88 -13.21 -1.19
CA TYR A 105 -1.95 -14.68 -1.19
C TYR A 105 -3.37 -15.23 -1.33
N GLY A 106 -4.34 -14.38 -1.66
CA GLY A 106 -5.74 -14.77 -1.90
C GLY A 106 -6.56 -15.05 -0.64
N ASN A 107 -6.03 -14.78 0.56
CA ASN A 107 -6.78 -14.91 1.80
C ASN A 107 -7.63 -13.65 2.02
N LYS A 108 -8.96 -13.83 2.03
CA LYS A 108 -9.96 -12.77 2.23
C LYS A 108 -10.83 -13.00 3.47
N ASP A 109 -10.39 -13.88 4.37
CA ASP A 109 -11.15 -14.28 5.57
C ASP A 109 -11.13 -13.21 6.66
N TYR A 110 -10.36 -12.14 6.45
CA TYR A 110 -10.13 -11.07 7.41
C TYR A 110 -10.41 -9.70 6.80
N ASP A 111 -10.89 -8.79 7.64
CA ASP A 111 -10.91 -7.35 7.44
C ASP A 111 -10.01 -6.61 8.44
N GLU A 112 -9.78 -5.32 8.23
CA GLU A 112 -8.94 -4.47 9.08
C GLU A 112 -9.25 -4.60 10.58
N MET A 113 -10.53 -4.58 10.97
CA MET A 113 -10.92 -4.56 12.38
C MET A 113 -10.85 -5.94 13.02
N SER A 114 -11.12 -7.00 12.25
CA SER A 114 -10.87 -8.37 12.66
C SER A 114 -9.38 -8.63 12.90
N LEU A 115 -8.50 -8.09 12.05
CA LEU A 115 -7.05 -8.14 12.21
C LEU A 115 -6.60 -7.30 13.40
N ALA A 116 -7.14 -6.10 13.59
CA ALA A 116 -6.83 -5.27 14.73
C ALA A 116 -7.11 -6.01 16.04
N LYS A 117 -8.25 -6.71 16.13
CA LYS A 117 -8.57 -7.57 17.27
C LYS A 117 -7.60 -8.75 17.39
N ALA A 118 -7.35 -9.48 16.31
CA ALA A 118 -6.51 -10.68 16.31
C ALA A 118 -5.04 -10.38 16.65
N MET A 119 -4.54 -9.24 16.21
CA MET A 119 -3.19 -8.73 16.45
C MET A 119 -3.09 -7.90 17.74
N LYS A 120 -4.15 -7.87 18.56
CA LYS A 120 -4.16 -7.17 19.86
C LYS A 120 -3.69 -5.72 19.70
N THR A 121 -4.14 -5.06 18.63
CA THR A 121 -3.83 -3.68 18.29
C THR A 121 -4.29 -2.77 19.42
N GLN A 122 -3.41 -1.89 19.87
CA GLN A 122 -3.68 -0.90 20.90
C GLN A 122 -4.16 0.40 20.25
N GLY A 123 -4.91 1.19 21.02
CA GLY A 123 -5.39 2.50 20.56
C GLY A 123 -4.24 3.47 20.25
N TYR A 124 -4.59 4.57 19.59
CA TYR A 124 -3.65 5.64 19.26
C TYR A 124 -2.94 6.18 20.53
N PRO A 125 -1.62 6.44 20.49
CA PRO A 125 -0.71 6.38 19.34
C PRO A 125 0.07 5.07 19.19
N ILE A 126 -0.30 3.99 19.89
CA ILE A 126 0.57 2.81 20.04
C ILE A 126 0.46 1.86 18.84
N GLY A 127 -0.75 1.60 18.35
CA GLY A 127 -0.97 0.68 17.25
C GLY A 127 -0.57 -0.77 17.57
N THR A 128 0.13 -1.43 16.64
CA THR A 128 0.36 -2.89 16.69
C THR A 128 1.83 -3.25 16.80
N GLY A 129 2.17 -4.05 17.82
CA GLY A 129 3.49 -4.61 18.03
C GLY A 129 3.89 -5.66 16.98
N LEU A 130 5.17 -5.65 16.57
CA LEU A 130 5.79 -6.66 15.71
C LEU A 130 5.51 -8.08 16.23
N LYS A 131 5.65 -8.30 17.54
CA LYS A 131 5.38 -9.62 18.15
C LYS A 131 3.95 -10.10 17.90
N ASN A 132 2.95 -9.22 18.06
CA ASN A 132 1.56 -9.63 17.90
C ASN A 132 1.21 -9.92 16.43
N MET A 133 1.75 -9.16 15.48
CA MET A 133 1.59 -9.45 14.05
C MET A 133 2.22 -10.80 13.68
N VAL A 134 3.41 -11.10 14.19
CA VAL A 134 4.08 -12.40 14.01
C VAL A 134 3.25 -13.54 14.62
N GLU A 135 2.70 -13.36 15.82
CA GLU A 135 1.80 -14.34 16.45
C GLU A 135 0.55 -14.59 15.62
N PHE A 136 -0.05 -13.55 15.03
CA PHE A 136 -1.20 -13.69 14.14
C PHE A 136 -0.87 -14.54 12.91
N PHE A 137 0.18 -14.20 12.15
CA PHE A 137 0.50 -14.97 10.94
C PHE A 137 0.81 -16.44 11.26
N LYS A 138 1.49 -16.71 12.38
CA LYS A 138 1.71 -18.07 12.86
C LYS A 138 0.42 -18.79 13.22
N SER A 139 -0.54 -18.10 13.84
CA SER A 139 -1.80 -18.72 14.29
C SER A 139 -2.69 -19.16 13.13
N ILE A 140 -2.58 -18.52 11.97
CA ILE A 140 -3.25 -18.94 10.72
C ILE A 140 -2.43 -19.97 9.92
N GLY A 141 -1.37 -20.52 10.50
CA GLY A 141 -0.58 -21.61 9.92
C GLY A 141 0.46 -21.19 8.88
N TRP A 142 0.75 -19.90 8.75
CA TRP A 142 1.73 -19.39 7.77
C TRP A 142 3.17 -19.54 8.25
N GLU A 143 4.09 -19.58 7.29
CA GLU A 143 5.52 -19.42 7.53
C GLU A 143 5.81 -17.94 7.81
N VAL A 144 6.64 -17.68 8.82
CA VAL A 144 6.94 -16.31 9.26
C VAL A 144 8.42 -16.15 9.55
N ARG A 145 9.07 -15.25 8.83
CA ARG A 145 10.39 -14.68 9.16
C ARG A 145 10.18 -13.27 9.70
N SER A 146 10.95 -12.88 10.71
CA SER A 146 10.87 -11.52 11.26
C SER A 146 12.16 -11.09 11.94
N SER A 147 12.28 -9.78 12.19
CA SER A 147 13.40 -9.21 12.95
C SER A 147 13.46 -9.62 14.42
N LEU A 148 12.40 -10.24 14.98
CA LEU A 148 12.41 -10.75 16.36
C LEU A 148 13.51 -11.80 16.61
N ASN A 149 13.89 -12.55 15.57
CA ASN A 149 14.86 -13.64 15.64
C ASN A 149 15.90 -13.56 14.52
N SER A 150 16.16 -12.36 14.00
CA SER A 150 17.14 -12.14 12.92
C SER A 150 18.17 -11.12 13.35
N ASP A 151 19.39 -11.28 12.84
CA ASP A 151 20.44 -10.31 13.05
C ASP A 151 20.12 -8.98 12.36
N LYS A 152 20.68 -7.91 12.92
CA LYS A 152 20.61 -6.58 12.34
C LYS A 152 21.27 -6.56 10.95
N LEU A 153 20.57 -6.00 9.98
CA LEU A 153 21.14 -5.63 8.70
C LEU A 153 22.00 -4.37 8.91
N SER A 154 23.31 -4.56 9.00
CA SER A 154 24.24 -3.50 9.43
C SER A 154 24.79 -2.67 8.27
N ARG A 155 24.78 -3.21 7.05
CA ARG A 155 25.13 -2.50 5.83
C ARG A 155 23.92 -2.32 4.93
N TYR A 156 23.93 -1.24 4.17
CA TYR A 156 22.87 -0.98 3.20
C TYR A 156 22.82 -2.07 2.11
N GLU A 157 23.96 -2.62 1.71
CA GLU A 157 24.02 -3.71 0.71
C GLU A 157 23.33 -4.99 1.21
N ASP A 158 23.43 -5.28 2.52
CA ASP A 158 22.74 -6.41 3.13
C ASP A 158 21.22 -6.17 3.12
N PHE A 159 20.79 -4.94 3.43
CA PHE A 159 19.39 -4.52 3.32
C PHE A 159 18.86 -4.64 1.88
N ARG A 160 19.61 -4.13 0.91
CA ARG A 160 19.27 -4.24 -0.51
C ARG A 160 19.13 -5.70 -0.93
N THR A 161 20.09 -6.55 -0.57
CA THR A 161 20.07 -7.98 -0.89
C THR A 161 18.84 -8.65 -0.27
N PHE A 162 18.58 -8.39 1.01
CA PHE A 162 17.42 -8.90 1.73
C PHE A 162 16.08 -8.54 1.04
N ILE A 163 15.90 -7.28 0.64
CA ILE A 163 14.67 -6.84 -0.04
C ILE A 163 14.55 -7.50 -1.42
N LEU A 164 15.61 -7.48 -2.22
CA LEU A 164 15.60 -8.07 -3.57
C LEU A 164 15.34 -9.57 -3.54
N GLU A 165 15.94 -10.31 -2.62
CA GLU A 165 15.69 -11.76 -2.45
C GLU A 165 14.23 -12.05 -2.09
N SER A 166 13.65 -11.28 -1.17
CA SER A 166 12.24 -11.46 -0.80
C SER A 166 11.32 -11.19 -1.99
N LEU A 167 11.51 -10.05 -2.67
CA LEU A 167 10.68 -9.65 -3.80
C LEU A 167 10.83 -10.60 -5.01
N ALA A 168 12.03 -11.10 -5.27
CA ALA A 168 12.28 -12.09 -6.33
C ALA A 168 11.52 -13.40 -6.11
N HIS A 169 11.19 -13.73 -4.86
CA HIS A 169 10.37 -14.89 -4.50
C HIS A 169 8.87 -14.55 -4.39
N GLY A 170 8.46 -13.36 -4.85
CA GLY A 170 7.07 -12.91 -4.77
C GLY A 170 6.61 -12.61 -3.35
N LYS A 171 7.55 -12.39 -2.41
CA LYS A 171 7.25 -12.24 -0.97
C LYS A 171 7.30 -10.76 -0.58
N PRO A 172 6.14 -10.11 -0.33
CA PRO A 172 6.10 -8.74 0.19
C PRO A 172 6.75 -8.67 1.57
N VAL A 173 7.33 -7.51 1.91
CA VAL A 173 8.00 -7.29 3.20
C VAL A 173 7.24 -6.25 4.00
N LEU A 174 6.57 -6.67 5.07
CA LEU A 174 6.00 -5.73 6.04
C LEU A 174 7.14 -5.07 6.80
N VAL A 175 7.10 -3.76 6.93
CA VAL A 175 8.10 -2.97 7.65
C VAL A 175 7.43 -1.91 8.49
N GLU A 176 8.04 -1.58 9.63
CA GLU A 176 7.74 -0.36 10.37
C GLU A 176 8.98 0.53 10.43
N ASN A 177 8.79 1.84 10.42
CA ASN A 177 9.86 2.81 10.61
C ASN A 177 9.34 4.13 11.19
N ILE A 178 10.27 5.05 11.48
CA ILE A 178 10.07 6.32 12.20
C ILE A 178 9.09 7.30 11.57
N GLU A 179 8.58 6.98 10.38
CA GLU A 179 7.62 7.83 9.70
C GLU A 179 6.43 8.08 10.61
N TRP A 180 6.18 9.36 10.86
CA TRP A 180 5.16 9.86 11.79
C TRP A 180 5.30 9.37 13.23
N GLY A 181 6.51 9.00 13.63
CA GLY A 181 6.82 8.46 14.96
C GLY A 181 6.74 6.93 15.03
N GLY A 182 6.13 6.30 14.03
CA GLY A 182 6.09 4.85 13.83
C GLY A 182 4.96 4.48 12.88
N HIS A 183 5.28 3.80 11.78
CA HIS A 183 4.30 3.52 10.72
C HIS A 183 4.56 2.20 9.99
N TRP A 184 3.55 1.33 9.95
CA TRP A 184 3.60 0.05 9.24
C TRP A 184 3.18 0.19 7.78
N ARG A 185 3.99 -0.38 6.88
CA ARG A 185 3.74 -0.45 5.43
C ARG A 185 4.22 -1.78 4.87
N THR A 186 3.93 -2.02 3.60
CA THR A 186 4.46 -3.20 2.89
C THR A 186 5.35 -2.77 1.73
N ILE A 187 6.62 -3.17 1.73
CA ILE A 187 7.49 -3.04 0.56
C ILE A 187 7.05 -4.07 -0.48
N ILE A 188 6.67 -3.59 -1.66
CA ILE A 188 6.21 -4.37 -2.80
C ILE A 188 7.10 -4.18 -4.04
N GLY A 189 8.09 -3.31 -3.97
CA GLY A 189 9.02 -3.12 -5.07
C GLY A 189 10.31 -2.42 -4.66
N TYR A 190 11.33 -2.58 -5.51
CA TYR A 190 12.64 -1.98 -5.40
C TYR A 190 13.17 -1.65 -6.80
N ASP A 191 13.70 -0.45 -7.00
CA ASP A 191 14.34 0.00 -8.24
C ASP A 191 15.73 0.58 -7.94
N ASN A 192 16.78 0.01 -8.54
CA ASN A 192 18.14 0.53 -8.43
C ASN A 192 18.44 1.73 -9.36
N MET A 193 17.40 2.22 -10.05
CA MET A 193 17.42 3.32 -11.01
C MET A 193 18.34 3.11 -12.22
N GLY A 194 18.99 1.95 -12.35
CA GLY A 194 20.00 1.67 -13.35
C GLY A 194 21.31 2.43 -13.13
N THR A 195 21.55 2.97 -11.92
CA THR A 195 22.77 3.73 -11.62
C THR A 195 23.76 2.90 -10.77
N LYS A 196 25.00 3.39 -10.69
CA LYS A 196 26.04 2.76 -9.83
C LYS A 196 25.89 3.16 -8.36
N SER A 197 25.27 4.31 -8.10
CA SER A 197 25.04 4.81 -6.76
C SER A 197 23.88 4.04 -6.15
N MET A 198 23.87 3.94 -4.82
CA MET A 198 22.72 3.40 -4.08
C MET A 198 21.87 4.51 -3.45
N LEU A 199 22.35 5.76 -3.55
CA LEU A 199 21.71 6.92 -2.93
C LEU A 199 20.39 7.29 -3.59
N ASP A 200 20.15 6.84 -4.82
CA ASP A 200 18.94 7.07 -5.62
C ASP A 200 18.08 5.82 -5.78
N ASP A 201 18.45 4.70 -5.14
CA ASP A 201 17.59 3.52 -5.07
C ASP A 201 16.22 3.88 -4.47
N MET A 202 15.16 3.29 -5.01
CA MET A 202 13.78 3.55 -4.62
C MET A 202 13.08 2.29 -4.13
N LEU A 203 12.26 2.44 -3.10
CA LEU A 203 11.28 1.48 -2.63
C LEU A 203 9.89 1.87 -3.12
N ILE A 204 9.06 0.86 -3.38
CA ILE A 204 7.64 1.01 -3.68
C ILE A 204 6.87 0.34 -2.55
N PHE A 205 5.92 1.05 -1.98
CA PHE A 205 5.13 0.60 -0.84
C PHE A 205 3.66 0.46 -1.20
N ALA A 206 3.01 -0.56 -0.64
CA ALA A 206 1.58 -0.47 -0.32
C ALA A 206 1.47 0.17 1.07
N ASP A 207 0.99 1.40 1.09
CA ASP A 207 0.97 2.28 2.25
C ASP A 207 -0.47 2.48 2.74
N PRO A 208 -0.81 2.05 3.96
CA PRO A 208 -2.15 2.19 4.47
C PRO A 208 -2.50 3.63 4.85
N TYR A 209 -1.54 4.56 4.80
CA TYR A 209 -1.77 5.96 5.10
C TYR A 209 -1.17 6.88 4.04
N ASP A 210 -1.67 6.71 2.82
CA ASP A 210 -1.25 7.47 1.67
C ASP A 210 -2.08 8.76 1.55
N THR A 211 -1.52 9.84 2.11
CA THR A 211 -2.17 11.16 2.15
C THR A 211 -1.22 12.29 1.74
N CYS A 212 -0.03 11.97 1.22
CA CYS A 212 1.09 12.92 1.15
C CYS A 212 1.76 13.04 -0.21
N ASP A 213 1.31 12.30 -1.23
CA ASP A 213 1.90 12.31 -2.58
C ASP A 213 0.97 12.89 -3.66
N HIS A 214 -0.14 13.50 -3.23
CA HIS A 214 -1.20 14.06 -4.07
C HIS A 214 -2.04 13.04 -4.86
N LYS A 215 -1.97 11.75 -4.52
CA LYS A 215 -2.83 10.72 -5.10
C LYS A 215 -3.03 9.58 -4.10
N GLN A 216 -4.10 9.66 -3.33
CA GLN A 216 -4.54 8.62 -2.41
C GLN A 216 -5.04 7.37 -3.15
N ASP A 217 -4.12 6.56 -3.66
CA ASP A 217 -4.37 5.24 -4.22
C ASP A 217 -3.71 4.12 -3.39
N GLY A 218 -3.01 4.50 -2.32
CA GLY A 218 -2.36 3.61 -1.38
C GLY A 218 -1.00 3.12 -1.83
N TYR A 219 -0.46 3.64 -2.92
CA TYR A 219 0.91 3.35 -3.34
C TYR A 219 1.79 4.56 -3.09
N THR A 220 2.91 4.35 -2.39
CA THR A 220 3.92 5.42 -2.23
C THR A 220 5.28 4.94 -2.71
N ALA A 221 6.15 5.89 -3.08
CA ALA A 221 7.54 5.61 -3.36
C ALA A 221 8.45 6.41 -2.42
N GLY A 222 9.49 5.75 -1.92
CA GLY A 222 10.43 6.35 -0.98
C GLY A 222 11.87 5.99 -1.30
N ASN A 223 12.80 6.89 -1.01
CA ASN A 223 14.22 6.62 -1.21
C ASN A 223 14.70 5.51 -0.24
N ALA A 224 15.32 4.47 -0.79
CA ALA A 224 15.70 3.28 -0.04
C ALA A 224 16.83 3.55 0.96
N THR A 225 17.83 4.37 0.60
CA THR A 225 18.92 4.75 1.52
C THR A 225 18.39 5.58 2.70
N LYS A 226 17.49 6.53 2.42
CA LYS A 226 16.82 7.33 3.45
C LYS A 226 15.93 6.47 4.35
N PHE A 227 15.18 5.52 3.79
CA PHE A 227 14.41 4.56 4.59
C PHE A 227 15.34 3.78 5.53
N TYR A 228 16.43 3.20 5.01
CA TYR A 228 17.37 2.41 5.79
C TYR A 228 18.01 3.19 6.94
N SER A 229 18.35 4.47 6.74
CA SER A 229 18.90 5.33 7.81
C SER A 229 17.88 5.70 8.88
N MET A 230 16.59 5.58 8.56
CA MET A 230 15.45 5.91 9.40
C MET A 230 14.65 4.67 9.85
N TRP A 231 15.22 3.47 9.70
CA TRP A 231 14.52 2.20 9.94
C TRP A 231 14.53 1.81 11.43
N PHE A 232 13.79 2.59 12.22
CA PHE A 232 13.56 2.37 13.64
C PHE A 232 12.26 3.06 14.08
N ASP A 233 11.66 2.63 15.19
CA ASP A 233 10.47 3.22 15.81
C ASP A 233 10.84 4.34 16.80
N HIS A 234 10.03 5.42 16.93
CA HIS A 234 10.36 6.56 17.81
C HIS A 234 10.19 6.30 19.31
N SER A 235 9.70 5.13 19.71
CA SER A 235 9.41 4.65 21.07
C SER A 235 7.97 4.16 21.27
N MET A 236 7.17 3.99 20.22
CA MET A 236 5.82 3.42 20.33
C MET A 236 5.85 1.92 20.58
N LEU A 237 6.74 1.18 19.90
CA LEU A 237 6.86 -0.27 20.08
C LEU A 237 7.63 -0.64 21.35
N PRO A 238 7.56 -1.89 21.84
CA PRO A 238 8.43 -2.38 22.91
C PRO A 238 9.91 -2.26 22.52
N LYS A 239 10.81 -1.93 23.45
CA LYS A 239 12.24 -1.64 23.17
C LYS A 239 12.96 -2.66 22.27
N LYS A 240 12.62 -3.95 22.39
CA LYS A 240 13.21 -5.03 21.60
C LYS A 240 12.69 -5.11 20.15
N GLU A 241 11.61 -4.40 19.84
CA GLU A 241 10.92 -4.42 18.55
C GLU A 241 11.20 -3.15 17.74
N ARG A 242 11.88 -2.15 18.32
CA ARG A 242 12.02 -0.81 17.71
C ARG A 242 13.05 -0.69 16.60
N TYR A 243 13.94 -1.66 16.43
CA TYR A 243 15.06 -1.52 15.52
C TYR A 243 14.87 -2.44 14.32
N GLN A 244 14.76 -1.85 13.12
CA GLN A 244 14.46 -2.56 11.88
C GLN A 244 13.30 -3.57 12.00
N PRO A 245 12.10 -3.17 12.46
CA PRO A 245 10.95 -4.08 12.50
C PRO A 245 10.53 -4.48 11.10
N TRP A 246 10.49 -5.80 10.86
CA TRP A 246 9.99 -6.38 9.62
C TRP A 246 9.42 -7.77 9.79
N ILE A 247 8.53 -8.13 8.86
CA ILE A 247 7.90 -9.44 8.75
C ILE A 247 7.85 -9.85 7.28
N ILE A 248 8.25 -11.09 6.99
CA ILE A 248 7.93 -11.78 5.75
C ILE A 248 7.05 -12.98 6.15
N ALA A 249 5.78 -12.93 5.76
CA ALA A 249 4.80 -13.99 6.06
C ALA A 249 4.16 -14.50 4.77
N TYR A 250 4.00 -15.82 4.65
CA TYR A 250 3.47 -16.48 3.47
C TYR A 250 2.88 -17.85 3.81
N PRO A 251 1.87 -18.34 3.07
CA PRO A 251 1.36 -19.70 3.26
C PRO A 251 2.45 -20.74 2.94
N LYS A 252 2.42 -21.89 3.61
CA LYS A 252 3.43 -22.97 3.43
C LYS A 252 3.58 -23.44 1.98
N ASP A 253 2.50 -23.39 1.22
CA ASP A 253 2.47 -23.83 -0.17
C ASP A 253 2.73 -22.69 -1.18
N ALA A 254 3.13 -21.50 -0.72
CA ALA A 254 3.35 -20.32 -1.57
C ALA A 254 4.34 -20.56 -2.72
N ASP A 255 5.36 -21.39 -2.50
CA ASP A 255 6.37 -21.70 -3.53
C ASP A 255 5.85 -22.69 -4.60
N THR A 256 4.64 -23.25 -4.43
CA THR A 256 4.00 -24.20 -5.37
C THR A 256 2.91 -23.58 -6.24
N VAL A 257 2.44 -22.37 -5.88
CA VAL A 257 1.45 -21.64 -6.68
C VAL A 257 2.22 -20.81 -7.68
N GLY A 258 2.45 -21.38 -8.87
CA GLY A 258 2.96 -20.64 -10.01
C GLY A 258 2.11 -19.39 -10.23
N LYS A 259 2.73 -18.23 -10.01
CA LYS A 259 2.23 -16.94 -10.44
C LYS A 259 2.97 -16.56 -11.71
#